data_AF-A0A4S9SAZ2-F1
#
_entry.id   AF-A0A4S9SAZ2-F1
#
_cell.length_a   1.000
_cell.length_b   1.000
_cell.length_c   1.000
_cell.angle_alpha   90.00
_cell.angle_beta   90.00
_cell.angle_gamma   90.00
#
_symmetry.space_group_name_H-M   'P 1'
#
loop_
_entity.id
_entity.type
_entity.pdbx_description
1 polymer ?
#
loop_
_entity_poly.entity_id
_entity_poly.type
_entity_poly.pdbx_seq_one_letter_code
_entity_poly.pdbx_strand_id
1 'polypeptide(L)'
;MGHTWDSYYYHHVKHHHVEGNGPDDLSSTIRYQRDSPFDFACYVGRFLLFIWAELPLYFLRKGKSRLALQSCVSEMANYAFFYFMAIKVHFGASMFVLLLPFGIMRLGLMIGNWGQHALVDEVDPDSDFRSSITLIDVPSNRFCFNDGYHTAHHLNPRRHWRDAPVHFLQSKEAYSNGRALVFHNIDYMMLTIRVLKKQYLYLAENCLIPIGDQTNMSKQELADMLRTKTKAFTEEDIRQKFGIKARSGRKSGWASWTEKIVGGLSGSLSAPMVKEAAE
;
A
#
# COMPACT_ATOMS: atom_id res chain seq x y z
N MET A 1 -0.15 -2.60 6.78
CA MET A 1 0.62 -3.09 7.95
C MET A 1 -0.20 -4.15 8.71
N GLY A 2 0.28 -5.39 8.82
CA GLY A 2 -0.41 -6.46 9.60
C GLY A 2 0.12 -6.47 11.04
N HIS A 3 -0.73 -6.67 12.05
CA HIS A 3 -0.34 -6.52 13.47
C HIS A 3 -0.59 -7.76 14.31
N THR A 4 0.09 -8.82 13.92
CA THR A 4 0.45 -9.98 14.72
C THR A 4 1.95 -9.90 15.01
N TRP A 5 2.49 -10.79 15.84
CA TRP A 5 3.88 -10.71 16.36
C TRP A 5 4.93 -10.20 15.33
N ASP A 6 4.97 -10.75 14.10
CA ASP A 6 5.94 -10.34 13.08
C ASP A 6 5.34 -9.71 11.81
N SER A 7 4.01 -9.63 11.67
CA SER A 7 3.42 -9.22 10.39
C SER A 7 3.71 -7.76 10.04
N TYR A 8 4.02 -6.90 11.02
CA TYR A 8 4.46 -5.53 10.74
C TYR A 8 5.82 -5.55 10.04
N TYR A 9 6.76 -6.34 10.54
CA TYR A 9 8.07 -6.48 9.92
C TYR A 9 7.98 -7.01 8.49
N TYR A 10 7.21 -8.08 8.28
CA TYR A 10 7.07 -8.65 6.95
C TYR A 10 6.35 -7.71 5.99
N HIS A 11 5.28 -7.06 6.44
CA HIS A 11 4.51 -6.17 5.59
C HIS A 11 5.22 -4.84 5.35
N HIS A 12 5.64 -4.14 6.39
CA HIS A 12 6.18 -2.79 6.29
C HIS A 12 7.62 -2.81 5.77
N VAL A 13 8.49 -3.58 6.43
CA VAL A 13 9.93 -3.54 6.16
C VAL A 13 10.32 -4.41 4.96
N LYS A 14 9.74 -5.60 4.83
CA LYS A 14 10.13 -6.56 3.76
C LYS A 14 9.32 -6.45 2.49
N HIS A 15 8.24 -5.67 2.51
CA HIS A 15 7.32 -5.52 1.39
C HIS A 15 7.11 -4.03 1.05
N HIS A 16 6.48 -3.23 1.91
CA HIS A 16 6.14 -1.84 1.60
C HIS A 16 7.38 -0.96 1.32
N HIS A 17 8.45 -1.03 2.11
CA HIS A 17 9.68 -0.28 1.81
C HIS A 17 10.39 -0.73 0.52
N VAL A 18 10.14 -1.96 0.07
CA VAL A 18 10.73 -2.49 -1.16
C VAL A 18 9.96 -1.97 -2.36
N GLU A 19 8.65 -1.86 -2.25
CA GLU A 19 7.77 -1.48 -3.35
C GLU A 19 7.41 0.02 -3.34
N GLY A 20 7.60 0.75 -2.24
CA GLY A 20 7.57 2.22 -2.18
C GLY A 20 6.21 2.85 -2.50
N ASN A 21 5.09 2.23 -2.11
CA ASN A 21 3.74 2.60 -2.58
C ASN A 21 3.53 2.44 -4.10
N GLY A 22 4.47 1.79 -4.78
CA GLY A 22 4.40 1.46 -6.21
C GLY A 22 3.37 0.37 -6.53
N PRO A 23 3.27 -0.01 -7.80
CA PRO A 23 2.20 -0.86 -8.31
C PRO A 23 2.18 -2.30 -7.79
N ASP A 24 3.30 -2.82 -7.31
CA ASP A 24 3.39 -4.15 -6.71
C ASP A 24 3.18 -4.12 -5.18
N ASP A 25 3.02 -2.93 -4.59
CA ASP A 25 2.74 -2.78 -3.17
C ASP A 25 1.29 -3.18 -2.84
N LEU A 26 1.11 -4.19 -1.98
CA LEU A 26 -0.17 -4.64 -1.46
C LEU A 26 -0.93 -3.58 -0.63
N SER A 27 -0.23 -2.55 -0.14
CA SER A 27 -0.85 -1.37 0.49
C SER A 27 -0.79 -0.11 -0.38
N SER A 28 -0.58 -0.27 -1.70
CA SER A 28 -0.51 0.86 -2.62
C SER A 28 -1.83 1.64 -2.68
N THR A 29 -1.73 2.96 -2.70
CA THR A 29 -2.86 3.88 -2.89
C THR A 29 -3.03 4.32 -4.35
N ILE A 30 -2.10 4.00 -5.25
CA ILE A 30 -2.02 4.65 -6.57
C ILE A 30 -3.21 4.31 -7.47
N ARG A 31 -3.77 3.10 -7.37
CA ARG A 31 -4.92 2.66 -8.17
C ARG A 31 -6.27 3.20 -7.69
N TYR A 32 -6.28 3.87 -6.54
CA TYR A 32 -7.48 4.40 -5.93
C TYR A 32 -7.61 5.89 -6.20
N GLN A 33 -8.84 6.38 -6.30
CA GLN A 33 -9.13 7.80 -6.20
C GLN A 33 -9.01 8.21 -4.73
N ARG A 34 -7.90 8.88 -4.38
CA ARG A 34 -7.46 9.06 -2.98
C ARG A 34 -8.30 10.05 -2.17
N ASP A 35 -9.24 10.74 -2.82
CA ASP A 35 -10.26 11.60 -2.21
C ASP A 35 -11.69 11.02 -2.29
N SER A 36 -11.83 9.72 -2.59
CA SER A 36 -13.10 8.99 -2.62
C SER A 36 -13.27 8.18 -1.32
N PRO A 37 -14.30 8.46 -0.49
CA PRO A 37 -14.60 7.65 0.69
C PRO A 37 -14.89 6.18 0.36
N PHE A 38 -15.45 5.90 -0.82
CA PHE A 38 -15.71 4.54 -1.29
C PHE A 38 -14.42 3.78 -1.56
N ASP A 39 -13.50 4.39 -2.31
CA ASP A 39 -12.20 3.78 -2.65
C ASP A 39 -11.37 3.54 -1.40
N PHE A 40 -11.41 4.48 -0.46
CA PHE A 40 -10.82 4.32 0.86
C PHE A 40 -11.41 3.13 1.63
N ALA A 41 -12.74 2.97 1.64
CA ALA A 41 -13.38 1.82 2.26
C ALA A 41 -12.99 0.51 1.56
N CYS A 42 -12.91 0.49 0.23
CA CYS A 42 -12.43 -0.67 -0.53
C CYS A 42 -10.97 -1.02 -0.21
N TYR A 43 -10.11 -0.01 -0.09
CA TYR A 43 -8.71 -0.16 0.29
C TYR A 43 -8.56 -0.78 1.69
N VAL A 44 -9.22 -0.19 2.69
CA VAL A 44 -9.20 -0.69 4.07
C VAL A 44 -9.81 -2.11 4.14
N GLY A 45 -10.97 -2.32 3.51
CA GLY A 45 -11.66 -3.61 3.51
C GLY A 45 -10.84 -4.71 2.87
N ARG A 46 -10.22 -4.45 1.71
CA ARG A 46 -9.33 -5.41 1.05
C ARG A 46 -8.19 -5.81 1.98
N PHE A 47 -7.53 -4.83 2.59
CA PHE A 47 -6.41 -5.08 3.48
C PHE A 47 -6.83 -5.96 4.66
N LEU A 48 -7.91 -5.60 5.35
CA LEU A 48 -8.38 -6.33 6.53
C LEU A 48 -8.75 -7.79 6.22
N LEU A 49 -9.34 -8.03 5.04
CA LEU A 49 -9.85 -9.35 4.66
C LEU A 49 -8.79 -10.26 4.03
N PHE A 50 -7.88 -9.72 3.22
CA PHE A 50 -7.05 -10.53 2.32
C PHE A 50 -5.55 -10.51 2.62
N ILE A 51 -5.04 -9.58 3.44
CA ILE A 51 -3.58 -9.42 3.58
C ILE A 51 -2.86 -10.66 4.11
N TRP A 52 -3.52 -11.42 4.99
CA TRP A 52 -2.97 -12.65 5.58
C TRP A 52 -2.63 -13.71 4.53
N ALA A 53 -3.30 -13.67 3.37
CA ALA A 53 -3.04 -14.54 2.23
C ALA A 53 -2.20 -13.84 1.15
N GLU A 54 -2.50 -12.57 0.85
CA GLU A 54 -1.82 -11.83 -0.22
C GLU A 54 -0.32 -11.63 0.05
N LEU A 55 0.07 -11.39 1.30
CA LEU A 55 1.48 -11.14 1.65
C LEU A 55 2.38 -12.37 1.47
N PRO A 56 2.05 -13.57 1.99
CA PRO A 56 2.79 -14.79 1.66
C PRO A 56 2.84 -15.08 0.15
N LEU A 57 1.72 -14.90 -0.56
CA LEU A 57 1.65 -15.14 -1.99
C LEU A 57 2.53 -14.17 -2.77
N TYR A 58 2.59 -12.90 -2.36
CA TYR A 58 3.52 -11.91 -2.92
C TYR A 58 4.97 -12.40 -2.78
N PHE A 59 5.38 -12.84 -1.59
CA PHE A 59 6.75 -13.35 -1.39
C PHE A 59 7.05 -14.58 -2.23
N LEU A 60 6.10 -15.51 -2.39
CA LEU A 60 6.26 -16.65 -3.31
C LEU A 60 6.44 -16.20 -4.76
N ARG A 61 5.62 -15.26 -5.24
CA ARG A 61 5.73 -14.71 -6.60
C ARG A 61 7.07 -14.01 -6.86
N LYS A 62 7.67 -13.42 -5.82
CA LYS A 62 9.00 -12.77 -5.87
C LYS A 62 10.15 -13.75 -5.58
N GLY A 63 9.89 -15.06 -5.49
CA GLY A 63 10.90 -16.10 -5.26
C GLY A 63 11.45 -16.14 -3.82
N LYS A 64 10.83 -15.43 -2.88
CA LYS A 64 11.26 -15.32 -1.48
C LYS A 64 10.53 -16.34 -0.59
N SER A 65 10.64 -17.64 -0.91
CA SER A 65 9.87 -18.71 -0.25
C SER A 65 10.05 -18.78 1.27
N ARG A 66 11.25 -18.46 1.78
CA ARG A 66 11.49 -18.39 3.23
C ARG A 66 10.64 -17.30 3.89
N LEU A 67 10.59 -16.09 3.32
CA LEU A 67 9.76 -15.01 3.85
C LEU A 67 8.27 -15.34 3.75
N ALA A 68 7.85 -15.99 2.66
CA ALA A 68 6.47 -16.44 2.50
C ALA A 68 6.05 -17.41 3.60
N LEU A 69 6.88 -18.42 3.87
CA LEU A 69 6.61 -19.40 4.92
C LEU A 69 6.59 -18.72 6.29
N GLN A 70 7.59 -17.89 6.60
CA GLN A 70 7.69 -17.21 7.89
C GLN A 70 6.51 -16.27 8.13
N SER A 71 6.11 -15.46 7.15
CA SER A 71 4.98 -14.55 7.29
C SER A 71 3.65 -15.31 7.44
N CYS A 72 3.45 -16.37 6.66
CA CYS A 72 2.25 -17.22 6.76
C CYS A 72 2.15 -17.92 8.12
N VAL A 73 3.22 -18.60 8.55
CA VAL A 73 3.25 -19.34 9.83
C VAL A 73 3.05 -18.39 11.00
N SER A 74 3.74 -17.24 11.02
CA SER A 74 3.55 -16.23 12.07
C SER A 74 2.09 -15.76 12.14
N GLU A 75 1.49 -15.42 11.01
CA GLU A 75 0.12 -14.92 10.95
C GLU A 75 -0.89 -15.97 11.42
N MET A 76 -0.79 -17.21 10.91
CA MET A 76 -1.68 -18.31 11.27
C MET A 76 -1.53 -18.73 12.74
N ALA A 77 -0.31 -18.74 13.27
CA ALA A 77 -0.06 -19.03 14.68
C ALA A 77 -0.71 -17.98 15.60
N ASN A 78 -0.67 -16.70 15.23
CA ASN A 78 -1.32 -15.65 15.99
C ASN A 78 -2.85 -15.77 15.94
N TYR A 79 -3.44 -16.09 14.79
CA TYR A 79 -4.89 -16.35 14.69
C TYR A 79 -5.31 -17.55 15.52
N ALA A 80 -4.55 -18.65 15.46
CA ALA A 80 -4.79 -19.83 16.29
C ALA A 80 -4.69 -19.49 17.79
N PHE A 81 -3.69 -18.69 18.18
CA PHE A 81 -3.54 -18.21 19.56
C PHE A 81 -4.72 -17.35 20.01
N PHE A 82 -5.14 -16.36 19.22
CA PHE A 82 -6.30 -15.52 19.54
C PHE A 82 -7.58 -16.34 19.67
N TYR A 83 -7.80 -17.27 18.74
CA TYR A 83 -8.93 -18.19 18.78
C TYR A 83 -8.91 -19.05 20.05
N PHE A 84 -7.76 -19.65 20.37
CA PHE A 84 -7.59 -20.46 21.57
C PHE A 84 -7.88 -19.64 22.85
N MET A 85 -7.31 -18.44 22.97
CA MET A 85 -7.54 -17.57 24.11
C MET A 85 -9.03 -17.19 24.25
N ALA A 86 -9.68 -16.85 23.14
CA ALA A 86 -11.08 -16.44 23.13
C ALA A 86 -12.05 -17.59 23.46
N ILE A 87 -11.77 -18.81 23.00
CA ILE A 87 -12.70 -19.95 23.13
C ILE A 87 -12.39 -20.85 24.33
N LYS A 88 -11.10 -20.99 24.70
CA LYS A 88 -10.67 -21.95 25.73
C LYS A 88 -10.25 -21.31 27.04
N VAL A 89 -9.87 -20.03 27.04
CA VAL A 89 -9.41 -19.33 28.25
C VAL A 89 -10.49 -18.40 28.78
N HIS A 90 -10.73 -17.29 28.09
CA HIS A 90 -11.77 -16.33 28.47
C HIS A 90 -12.08 -15.37 27.32
N PHE A 91 -13.32 -15.40 26.83
CA PHE A 91 -13.75 -14.56 25.71
C PHE A 91 -13.63 -13.05 26.01
N GLY A 92 -14.15 -12.60 27.16
CA GLY A 92 -14.11 -11.19 27.54
C GLY A 92 -12.70 -10.59 27.59
N ALA A 93 -11.79 -11.18 28.38
CA ALA A 93 -10.39 -10.78 28.42
C ALA A 93 -9.73 -10.80 27.03
N SER A 94 -9.96 -11.86 26.24
CA SER A 94 -9.40 -11.96 24.87
C SER A 94 -9.94 -10.87 23.94
N MET A 95 -11.21 -10.50 24.08
CA MET A 95 -11.80 -9.41 23.30
C MET A 95 -11.09 -8.09 23.57
N PHE A 96 -10.90 -7.71 24.84
CA PHE A 96 -10.33 -6.41 25.21
C PHE A 96 -8.80 -6.33 25.11
N VAL A 97 -8.10 -7.44 25.30
CA VAL A 97 -6.63 -7.46 25.32
C VAL A 97 -6.04 -7.82 23.96
N LEU A 98 -6.73 -8.66 23.17
CA LEU A 98 -6.19 -9.18 21.91
C LEU A 98 -6.98 -8.67 20.70
N LEU A 99 -8.27 -9.01 20.60
CA LEU A 99 -9.04 -8.81 19.35
C LEU A 99 -9.34 -7.33 19.06
N LEU A 100 -9.77 -6.57 20.07
CA LEU A 100 -10.09 -5.16 19.92
C LEU A 100 -8.83 -4.32 19.62
N PRO A 101 -7.72 -4.43 20.39
CA PRO A 101 -6.48 -3.74 20.05
C PRO A 101 -5.94 -4.13 18.67
N PHE A 102 -6.02 -5.41 18.31
CA PHE A 102 -5.64 -5.91 16.99
C PHE A 102 -6.43 -5.24 15.85
N GLY A 103 -7.76 -5.21 15.98
CA GLY A 103 -8.64 -4.58 15.00
C GLY A 103 -8.41 -3.08 14.89
N ILE A 104 -8.32 -2.38 16.02
CA ILE A 104 -8.05 -0.93 16.07
C ILE A 104 -6.69 -0.61 15.44
N MET A 105 -5.65 -1.37 15.77
CA MET A 105 -4.31 -1.13 15.25
C MET A 105 -4.24 -1.34 13.73
N ARG A 106 -4.84 -2.42 13.21
CA ARG A 106 -4.91 -2.64 11.76
C ARG A 106 -5.65 -1.52 11.06
N LEU A 107 -6.80 -1.10 11.59
CA LEU A 107 -7.56 0.00 11.02
C LEU A 107 -6.73 1.29 11.03
N GLY A 108 -6.23 1.70 12.20
CA GLY A 108 -5.47 2.93 12.38
C GLY A 108 -4.26 3.05 11.46
N LEU A 109 -3.54 1.95 11.23
CA LEU A 109 -2.36 1.97 10.36
C LEU A 109 -2.68 1.96 8.88
N MET A 110 -3.81 1.41 8.46
CA MET A 110 -4.28 1.58 7.08
C MET A 110 -4.78 3.00 6.82
N ILE A 111 -5.42 3.63 7.83
CA ILE A 111 -5.76 5.07 7.77
C ILE A 111 -4.49 5.91 7.67
N GLY A 112 -3.47 5.58 8.48
CA GLY A 112 -2.16 6.23 8.47
C GLY A 112 -1.46 6.10 7.11
N ASN A 113 -1.34 4.88 6.58
CA ASN A 113 -0.75 4.63 5.27
C ASN A 113 -1.48 5.38 4.16
N TRP A 114 -2.81 5.40 4.20
CA TRP A 114 -3.60 6.19 3.24
C TRP A 114 -3.24 7.68 3.33
N GLY A 115 -3.18 8.25 4.53
CA GLY A 115 -2.82 9.66 4.73
C GLY A 115 -1.40 9.98 4.28
N GLN A 116 -0.45 9.10 4.60
CA GLN A 116 0.95 9.17 4.20
C GLN A 116 1.14 9.20 2.67
N HIS A 117 0.25 8.52 1.93
CA HIS A 117 0.30 8.35 0.48
C HIS A 117 -0.98 8.85 -0.22
N ALA A 118 -1.70 9.82 0.34
CA ALA A 118 -2.93 10.35 -0.26
C ALA A 118 -2.65 11.29 -1.43
N LEU A 119 -1.48 11.95 -1.40
CA LEU A 119 -1.08 13.03 -2.30
C LEU A 119 0.15 12.60 -3.10
N VAL A 120 -0.05 11.71 -4.07
CA VAL A 120 1.02 11.19 -4.93
C VAL A 120 1.09 12.01 -6.22
N ASP A 121 2.27 12.49 -6.57
CA ASP A 121 2.51 13.29 -7.77
C ASP A 121 2.19 12.51 -9.05
N GLU A 122 1.43 13.14 -9.94
CA GLU A 122 1.01 12.56 -11.21
C GLU A 122 2.14 12.51 -12.25
N VAL A 123 3.21 13.29 -12.09
CA VAL A 123 4.32 13.39 -13.06
C VAL A 123 5.42 12.39 -12.72
N ASP A 124 5.89 12.39 -11.47
CA ASP A 124 6.97 11.53 -10.98
C ASP A 124 6.55 10.79 -9.69
N PRO A 125 5.66 9.78 -9.82
CA PRO A 125 5.08 9.06 -8.68
C PRO A 125 6.01 8.05 -8.01
N ASP A 126 7.16 7.74 -8.61
CA ASP A 126 8.14 6.77 -8.09
C ASP A 126 9.21 7.44 -7.20
N SER A 127 9.27 8.78 -7.22
CA SER A 127 10.16 9.55 -6.35
C SER A 127 9.62 9.60 -4.92
N ASP A 128 10.46 9.24 -3.95
CA ASP A 128 10.12 9.31 -2.52
C ASP A 128 9.69 10.72 -2.06
N PHE A 129 10.22 11.78 -2.69
CA PHE A 129 9.81 13.16 -2.40
C PHE A 129 8.38 13.47 -2.83
N ARG A 130 7.84 12.70 -3.77
CA ARG A 130 6.61 12.97 -4.50
C ARG A 130 5.52 11.92 -4.29
N SER A 131 5.90 10.75 -3.80
CA SER A 131 5.01 9.67 -3.39
C SER A 131 4.64 9.73 -1.91
N SER A 132 5.32 10.57 -1.12
CA SER A 132 5.14 10.72 0.33
C SER A 132 5.03 12.19 0.74
N ILE A 133 4.60 12.42 1.98
CA ILE A 133 4.49 13.77 2.55
C ILE A 133 5.15 13.85 3.93
N THR A 134 5.58 15.04 4.32
CA THR A 134 6.15 15.32 5.64
C THR A 134 5.21 16.20 6.47
N LEU A 135 4.97 15.83 7.74
CA LEU A 135 4.19 16.56 8.73
C LEU A 135 5.12 17.01 9.86
N ILE A 136 5.31 18.33 9.97
CA ILE A 136 6.14 18.95 11.01
C ILE A 136 5.28 19.67 12.04
N ASP A 137 5.83 19.94 13.22
CA ASP A 137 5.13 20.68 14.28
C ASP A 137 3.73 20.10 14.60
N VAL A 138 3.68 18.79 14.81
CA VAL A 138 2.47 18.05 15.16
C VAL A 138 2.72 17.26 16.45
N PRO A 139 1.78 17.25 17.42
CA PRO A 139 1.97 16.52 18.68
C PRO A 139 2.30 15.04 18.50
N SER A 140 1.78 14.40 17.45
CA SER A 140 2.05 12.98 17.15
C SER A 140 3.55 12.70 16.95
N ASN A 141 4.35 13.65 16.46
CA ASN A 141 5.80 13.43 16.30
C ASN A 141 6.50 13.19 17.64
N ARG A 142 6.00 13.77 18.73
CA ARG A 142 6.54 13.56 20.08
C ARG A 142 6.24 12.16 20.62
N PHE A 143 5.05 11.62 20.31
CA PHE A 143 4.56 10.36 20.90
C PHE A 143 4.77 9.15 19.98
N CYS A 144 4.86 9.38 18.67
CA CYS A 144 4.97 8.36 17.63
C CYS A 144 6.32 8.46 16.92
N PHE A 145 7.42 8.68 17.66
CA PHE A 145 8.78 8.56 17.13
C PHE A 145 8.99 9.34 15.81
N ASN A 146 8.59 10.62 15.75
CA ASN A 146 8.73 11.45 14.55
C ASN A 146 8.13 10.84 13.25
N ASP A 147 7.07 10.04 13.35
CA ASP A 147 6.39 9.40 12.21
C ASP A 147 5.95 10.38 11.11
N GLY A 148 5.68 11.65 11.45
CA GLY A 148 5.38 12.69 10.47
C GLY A 148 6.51 12.96 9.46
N TYR A 149 7.74 12.54 9.72
CA TYR A 149 8.85 12.66 8.76
C TYR A 149 8.88 11.48 7.77
N HIS A 150 7.73 11.13 7.19
CA HIS A 150 7.56 9.95 6.34
C HIS A 150 8.40 10.01 5.05
N THR A 151 8.58 11.18 4.44
CA THR A 151 9.52 11.33 3.32
C THR A 151 10.95 10.96 3.71
N ALA A 152 11.40 11.39 4.89
CA ALA A 152 12.74 11.02 5.37
C ALA A 152 12.81 9.51 5.62
N HIS A 153 11.74 8.92 6.15
CA HIS A 153 11.62 7.48 6.37
C HIS A 153 11.72 6.68 5.07
N HIS A 154 11.07 7.09 3.98
CA HIS A 154 11.21 6.43 2.67
C HIS A 154 12.63 6.55 2.11
N LEU A 155 13.22 7.76 2.15
CA LEU A 155 14.58 8.00 1.66
C LEU A 155 15.65 7.15 2.38
N ASN A 156 15.46 6.88 3.67
CA ASN A 156 16.32 5.97 4.41
C ASN A 156 15.54 5.34 5.59
N PRO A 157 14.96 4.15 5.39
CA PRO A 157 14.12 3.51 6.41
C PRO A 157 14.90 2.96 7.61
N ARG A 158 16.23 3.04 7.58
CA ARG A 158 17.11 2.66 8.70
C ARG A 158 17.56 3.86 9.53
N ARG A 159 17.20 5.10 9.12
CA ARG A 159 17.54 6.29 9.90
C ARG A 159 16.85 6.20 11.26
N HIS A 160 17.60 6.48 12.32
CA HIS A 160 17.00 6.55 13.64
C HIS A 160 16.01 7.72 13.68
N TRP A 161 14.81 7.50 14.20
CA TRP A 161 13.70 8.47 14.16
C TRP A 161 14.04 9.84 14.76
N ARG A 162 14.93 9.90 15.74
CA ARG A 162 15.43 11.16 16.33
C ARG A 162 16.21 12.04 15.36
N ASP A 163 16.80 11.44 14.34
CA ASP A 163 17.65 12.13 13.36
C ASP A 163 16.83 12.63 12.15
N ALA A 164 15.56 12.20 12.02
CA ALA A 164 14.71 12.60 10.91
C ALA A 164 14.49 14.14 10.81
N PRO A 165 14.24 14.88 11.91
CA PRO A 165 14.16 16.34 11.86
C PRO A 165 15.48 17.00 11.44
N VAL A 166 16.62 16.48 11.92
CA VAL A 166 17.94 17.02 11.58
C VAL A 166 18.21 16.83 10.09
N HIS A 167 17.95 15.64 9.57
CA HIS A 167 18.07 15.33 8.15
C HIS A 167 17.17 16.23 7.29
N PHE A 168 15.90 16.41 7.68
CA PHE A 168 14.98 17.30 6.98
C PHE A 168 15.55 18.73 6.84
N LEU A 169 16.14 19.26 7.92
CA LEU A 169 16.75 20.60 7.88
C LEU A 169 18.02 20.67 7.02
N GLN A 170 18.82 19.60 7.00
CA GLN A 170 20.03 19.51 6.16
C GLN A 170 19.69 19.31 4.68
N SER A 171 18.57 18.68 4.37
CA SER A 171 18.15 18.32 3.01
C SER A 171 17.12 19.29 2.41
N LYS A 172 16.98 20.51 2.94
CA LYS A 172 16.00 21.50 2.46
C LYS A 172 16.03 21.71 0.94
N GLU A 173 17.22 21.81 0.35
CA GLU A 173 17.38 21.97 -1.09
C GLU A 173 16.87 20.74 -1.87
N ALA A 174 17.15 19.53 -1.39
CA ALA A 174 16.65 18.30 -2.00
C ALA A 174 15.11 18.21 -1.92
N TYR A 175 14.51 18.60 -0.79
CA TYR A 175 13.05 18.66 -0.65
C TYR A 175 12.43 19.68 -1.61
N SER A 176 13.05 20.86 -1.74
CA SER A 176 12.63 21.91 -2.68
C SER A 176 12.73 21.43 -4.14
N ASN A 177 13.87 20.90 -4.56
CA ASN A 177 14.11 20.41 -5.91
C ASN A 177 13.23 19.19 -6.24
N GLY A 178 13.00 18.33 -5.26
CA GLY A 178 12.08 17.19 -5.34
C GLY A 178 10.61 17.59 -5.39
N ARG A 179 10.28 18.87 -5.15
CA ARG A 179 8.91 19.39 -5.01
C ARG A 179 8.08 18.65 -3.95
N ALA A 180 8.72 18.33 -2.83
CA ALA A 180 8.08 17.62 -1.74
C ALA A 180 6.93 18.41 -1.13
N LEU A 181 6.01 17.70 -0.47
CA LEU A 181 4.91 18.31 0.28
C LEU A 181 5.22 18.29 1.78
N VAL A 182 5.20 19.47 2.38
CA VAL A 182 5.42 19.66 3.82
C VAL A 182 4.20 20.33 4.41
N PHE A 183 3.63 19.73 5.45
CA PHE A 183 2.51 20.28 6.20
C PHE A 183 2.88 20.53 7.65
N HIS A 184 2.16 21.45 8.29
CA HIS A 184 2.21 21.69 9.72
C HIS A 184 0.81 21.62 10.35
N ASN A 185 0.77 21.41 11.66
CA ASN A 185 -0.46 21.47 12.47
C ASN A 185 -1.59 20.54 11.96
N ILE A 186 -1.23 19.41 11.35
CA ILE A 186 -2.17 18.38 10.89
C ILE A 186 -1.49 17.02 10.94
N ASP A 187 -2.11 16.03 11.61
CA ASP A 187 -1.64 14.64 11.60
C ASP A 187 -2.19 13.84 10.40
N TYR A 188 -1.67 12.62 10.16
CA TYR A 188 -2.11 11.78 9.04
C TYR A 188 -3.59 11.41 9.08
N MET A 189 -4.18 11.24 10.26
CA MET A 189 -5.61 10.88 10.38
C MET A 189 -6.49 12.07 10.00
N MET A 190 -6.17 13.25 10.51
CA MET A 190 -6.86 14.49 10.13
C MET A 190 -6.64 14.82 8.66
N LEU A 191 -5.43 14.67 8.13
CA LEU A 191 -5.15 14.85 6.71
C LEU A 191 -6.01 13.91 5.85
N THR A 192 -6.08 12.63 6.19
CA THR A 192 -6.98 11.66 5.51
C THR A 192 -8.42 12.17 5.51
N ILE A 193 -8.94 12.63 6.66
CA ILE A 193 -10.30 13.17 6.75
C ILE A 193 -10.47 14.41 5.84
N ARG A 194 -9.52 15.35 5.87
CA ARG A 194 -9.58 16.57 5.04
C ARG A 194 -9.55 16.25 3.54
N VAL A 195 -8.71 15.31 3.13
CA VAL A 195 -8.61 14.85 1.73
C VAL A 195 -9.91 14.17 1.30
N LEU A 196 -10.46 13.24 2.10
CA LEU A 196 -11.73 12.56 1.79
C LEU A 196 -12.92 13.52 1.73
N LYS A 197 -12.89 14.62 2.49
CA LYS A 197 -13.87 15.72 2.43
C LYS A 197 -13.56 16.75 1.34
N LYS A 198 -12.52 16.53 0.53
CA LYS A 198 -12.06 17.41 -0.56
C LYS A 198 -11.76 18.84 -0.11
N GLN A 199 -11.31 19.00 1.14
CA GLN A 199 -11.01 20.31 1.75
C GLN A 199 -9.61 20.81 1.37
N TYR A 200 -9.31 20.83 0.08
CA TYR A 200 -7.99 21.19 -0.46
C TYR A 200 -7.59 22.63 -0.14
N LEU A 201 -8.53 23.56 -0.21
CA LEU A 201 -8.27 24.96 0.09
C LEU A 201 -7.88 25.15 1.57
N TYR A 202 -8.57 24.46 2.48
CA TYR A 202 -8.20 24.46 3.90
C TYR A 202 -6.78 23.95 4.10
N LEU A 203 -6.41 22.85 3.44
CA LEU A 203 -5.04 22.30 3.51
C LEU A 203 -4.01 23.30 2.97
N ALA A 204 -4.28 23.95 1.83
CA ALA A 204 -3.37 24.93 1.22
C ALA A 204 -3.22 26.22 2.05
N GLU A 205 -4.29 26.67 2.70
CA GLU A 205 -4.30 27.90 3.49
C GLU A 205 -3.68 27.72 4.88
N ASN A 206 -4.01 26.62 5.56
CA ASN A 206 -3.79 26.48 7.00
C ASN A 206 -2.73 25.46 7.39
N CYS A 207 -2.34 24.57 6.48
CA CYS A 207 -1.49 23.42 6.81
C CYS A 207 -0.28 23.28 5.89
N LEU A 208 -0.41 23.54 4.59
CA LEU A 208 0.68 23.38 3.64
C LEU A 208 1.71 24.50 3.83
N ILE A 209 2.99 24.12 3.93
CA ILE A 209 4.13 25.04 3.87
C ILE A 209 4.66 25.02 2.43
N PRO A 210 4.42 26.07 1.63
CA PRO A 210 4.98 26.12 0.29
C PRO A 210 6.50 26.18 0.35
N ILE A 211 7.16 25.34 -0.43
CA ILE A 211 8.62 25.29 -0.56
C ILE A 211 9.02 25.32 -2.04
N GLY A 212 10.19 25.88 -2.34
CA GLY A 212 10.70 25.96 -3.71
C GLY A 212 9.78 26.76 -4.64
N ASP A 213 9.44 26.19 -5.79
CA ASP A 213 8.56 26.85 -6.77
C ASP A 213 7.12 27.06 -6.27
N GLN A 214 6.68 26.27 -5.29
CA GLN A 214 5.36 26.38 -4.67
C GLN A 214 5.13 27.73 -3.98
N THR A 215 6.20 28.43 -3.57
CA THR A 215 6.07 29.74 -2.89
C THR A 215 5.50 30.84 -3.80
N ASN A 216 5.56 30.63 -5.11
CA ASN A 216 5.03 31.57 -6.11
C ASN A 216 3.56 31.29 -6.45
N MET A 217 2.98 30.22 -5.91
CA MET A 217 1.60 29.82 -6.18
C MET A 217 0.64 30.48 -5.20
N SER A 218 -0.50 30.92 -5.71
CA SER A 218 -1.65 31.31 -4.91
C SER A 218 -2.21 30.14 -4.12
N LYS A 219 -3.01 30.42 -3.08
CA LYS A 219 -3.68 29.39 -2.28
C LYS A 219 -4.61 28.50 -3.12
N GLN A 220 -5.23 29.08 -4.14
CA GLN A 220 -6.09 28.33 -5.06
C GLN A 220 -5.26 27.39 -5.95
N GLU A 221 -4.15 27.86 -6.52
CA GLU A 221 -3.24 27.02 -7.31
C GLU A 221 -2.66 25.88 -6.47
N LEU A 222 -2.31 26.13 -5.21
CA LEU A 222 -1.87 25.09 -4.27
C LEU A 222 -2.98 24.07 -4.00
N ALA A 223 -4.22 24.52 -3.78
CA ALA A 223 -5.35 23.64 -3.57
C ALA A 223 -5.64 22.75 -4.80
N ASP A 224 -5.56 23.33 -5.99
CA ASP A 224 -5.75 22.59 -7.24
C ASP A 224 -4.61 21.60 -7.49
N MET A 225 -3.36 21.97 -7.18
CA MET A 225 -2.22 21.04 -7.16
C MET A 225 -2.44 19.88 -6.19
N LEU A 226 -2.93 20.12 -4.97
CA LEU A 226 -3.23 19.02 -4.05
C LEU A 226 -4.33 18.10 -4.60
N ARG A 227 -5.31 18.66 -5.32
CA ARG A 227 -6.39 17.88 -5.95
C ARG A 227 -5.89 17.00 -7.10
N THR A 228 -4.91 17.44 -7.90
CA THR A 228 -4.38 16.59 -8.98
C THR A 228 -3.67 15.34 -8.42
N LYS A 229 -3.01 15.48 -7.28
CA LYS A 229 -2.26 14.40 -6.60
C LYS A 229 -3.12 13.27 -6.01
N THR A 230 -4.44 13.45 -5.95
CA THR A 230 -5.35 12.38 -5.47
C THR A 230 -5.88 11.48 -6.58
N LYS A 231 -5.56 11.77 -7.84
CA LYS A 231 -6.13 11.05 -9.00
C LYS A 231 -5.63 9.62 -9.10
N ALA A 232 -6.56 8.68 -9.27
CA ALA A 232 -6.23 7.29 -9.55
C ALA A 232 -5.36 7.21 -10.82
N PHE A 233 -4.29 6.42 -10.78
CA PHE A 233 -3.48 6.12 -11.94
C PHE A 233 -4.16 5.03 -12.76
N THR A 234 -4.21 5.21 -14.08
CA THR A 234 -4.64 4.15 -14.99
C THR A 234 -3.54 3.09 -15.13
N GLU A 235 -3.86 1.90 -15.62
CA GLU A 235 -2.84 0.88 -15.88
C GLU A 235 -1.82 1.33 -16.95
N GLU A 236 -2.21 2.25 -17.84
CA GLU A 236 -1.28 2.85 -18.79
C GLU A 236 -0.33 3.84 -18.10
N ASP A 237 -0.85 4.71 -17.22
CA ASP A 237 -0.01 5.57 -16.39
C ASP A 237 1.02 4.76 -15.61
N ILE A 238 0.59 3.65 -15.00
CA ILE A 238 1.45 2.79 -14.18
C ILE A 238 2.59 2.21 -15.03
N ARG A 239 2.28 1.70 -16.22
CA ARG A 239 3.30 1.14 -17.13
C ARG A 239 4.32 2.17 -17.55
N GLN A 240 3.86 3.37 -17.90
CA GLN A 240 4.72 4.45 -18.38
C GLN A 240 5.58 5.02 -17.26
N LYS A 241 4.99 5.31 -16.09
CA LYS A 241 5.65 6.08 -15.01
C LYS A 241 6.52 5.21 -14.11
N PHE A 242 6.18 3.94 -13.89
CA PHE A 242 6.97 3.02 -13.07
C PHE A 242 7.87 2.09 -13.90
N GLY A 243 7.98 2.34 -15.22
CA GLY A 243 8.85 1.57 -16.11
C GLY A 243 8.51 0.07 -16.20
N ILE A 244 7.27 -0.32 -15.88
CA ILE A 244 6.83 -1.70 -15.99
C ILE A 244 6.69 -2.04 -17.47
N LYS A 245 7.72 -2.65 -18.03
CA LYS A 245 7.64 -3.31 -19.34
C LYS A 245 6.46 -4.27 -19.30
N ALA A 246 5.56 -4.16 -20.29
CA ALA A 246 4.48 -5.11 -20.47
C ALA A 246 5.06 -6.52 -20.33
N ARG A 247 4.53 -7.31 -19.37
CA ARG A 247 4.83 -8.74 -19.33
C ARG A 247 4.45 -9.30 -20.68
N SER A 248 5.44 -9.55 -21.55
CA SER A 248 5.25 -10.32 -22.77
C SER A 248 4.50 -11.58 -22.36
N GLY A 249 3.29 -11.77 -22.91
CA GLY A 249 2.32 -12.74 -22.43
C GLY A 249 2.93 -14.11 -22.20
N ARG A 250 3.35 -14.39 -20.98
CA ARG A 250 3.57 -15.74 -20.51
C ARG A 250 2.20 -16.17 -20.05
N LYS A 251 1.49 -16.91 -20.90
CA LYS A 251 0.23 -17.59 -20.54
C LYS A 251 0.40 -18.12 -19.12
N SER A 252 -0.50 -17.71 -18.22
CA SER A 252 -0.52 -18.23 -16.85
C SER A 252 -0.53 -19.75 -16.92
N GLY A 253 0.29 -20.42 -16.09
CA GLY A 253 0.37 -21.90 -16.07
C GLY A 253 -0.97 -22.59 -15.79
N TRP A 254 -2.00 -21.83 -15.39
CA TRP A 254 -3.37 -22.27 -15.22
C TRP A 254 -4.09 -22.51 -16.56
N ALA A 255 -3.85 -21.68 -17.58
CA ALA A 255 -4.45 -21.85 -18.91
C ALA A 255 -3.87 -23.07 -19.66
N SER A 256 -2.59 -23.40 -19.39
CA SER A 256 -1.93 -24.60 -19.93
C SER A 256 -2.49 -25.90 -19.34
N TRP A 257 -3.06 -25.86 -18.13
CA TRP A 257 -3.59 -27.06 -17.46
C TRP A 257 -5.00 -27.40 -17.98
N THR A 258 -5.83 -26.38 -18.22
CA THR A 258 -7.16 -26.55 -18.83
C THR A 258 -7.09 -26.96 -20.30
N GLU A 259 -6.15 -26.41 -21.09
CA GLU A 259 -5.95 -26.84 -22.49
C GLU A 259 -5.53 -28.33 -22.58
N LYS A 260 -4.76 -28.85 -21.61
CA LYS A 260 -4.37 -30.27 -21.57
C LYS A 260 -5.50 -31.22 -21.17
N ILE A 261 -6.45 -30.77 -20.35
CA ILE A 261 -7.60 -31.59 -19.95
C ILE A 261 -8.69 -31.59 -21.02
N VAL A 262 -8.91 -30.44 -21.67
CA VAL A 262 -9.94 -30.31 -22.71
C VAL A 262 -9.45 -30.86 -24.07
N GLY A 263 -8.17 -30.73 -24.40
CA GLY A 263 -7.57 -31.28 -25.62
C GLY A 263 -7.33 -32.79 -25.62
N GLY A 264 -7.45 -33.45 -24.45
CA GLY A 264 -7.34 -34.90 -24.31
C GLY A 264 -8.63 -35.67 -24.62
N LEU A 265 -9.74 -34.99 -24.87
CA LEU A 265 -11.07 -35.60 -25.05
C LEU A 265 -11.64 -35.51 -26.49
N SER A 266 -10.85 -35.06 -27.47
CA SER A 266 -11.30 -34.92 -28.87
C SER A 266 -10.51 -35.73 -29.89
N GLY A 267 -9.95 -36.88 -29.49
CA GLY A 267 -9.13 -37.73 -30.38
C GLY A 267 -9.40 -39.23 -30.23
N SER A 268 -10.49 -39.74 -30.82
CA SER A 268 -10.58 -41.08 -31.44
C SER A 268 -12.04 -41.47 -31.71
N LEU A 269 -12.57 -41.07 -32.86
CA LEU A 269 -13.67 -41.80 -33.52
C LEU A 269 -13.35 -41.87 -35.01
N SER A 270 -12.46 -42.81 -35.37
CA SER A 270 -12.33 -43.30 -36.74
C SER A 270 -13.33 -44.43 -36.94
N ALA A 271 -14.32 -44.21 -37.81
CA ALA A 271 -15.27 -45.22 -38.26
C ALA A 271 -14.57 -46.32 -39.09
N PRO A 272 -14.94 -47.60 -38.97
CA PRO A 272 -14.44 -48.63 -39.86
C PRO A 272 -15.29 -48.72 -41.13
N MET A 273 -14.61 -48.74 -42.28
CA MET A 273 -15.19 -49.09 -43.59
C MET A 273 -15.51 -50.60 -43.62
N VAL A 274 -16.75 -50.91 -43.99
CA VAL A 274 -17.20 -52.26 -44.36
C VAL A 274 -16.63 -52.61 -45.74
N LYS A 275 -15.98 -53.77 -45.84
CA LYS A 275 -15.70 -54.48 -47.11
C LYS A 275 -16.60 -55.71 -47.18
N GLU A 276 -17.33 -55.85 -48.27
CA GLU A 276 -17.98 -57.09 -48.72
C GLU A 276 -16.94 -58.16 -49.09
N ALA A 277 -17.23 -59.42 -48.81
CA ALA A 277 -16.97 -60.57 -49.69
C ALA A 277 -17.68 -61.85 -49.18
N ALA A 278 -18.48 -62.47 -50.07
CA ALA A 278 -18.80 -63.91 -50.27
C ALA A 278 -19.09 -64.80 -49.03
N GLU A 279 -20.16 -65.57 -48.90
CA GLU A 279 -20.95 -66.45 -49.81
C GLU A 279 -22.42 -66.52 -49.36
#